data_AF-A0A3D5SPL0-F1
#
_entry.id   AF-A0A3D5SPL0-F1
#
_cell.length_a   1.000
_cell.length_b   1.000
_cell.length_c   1.000
_cell.angle_alpha   90.00
_cell.angle_beta   90.00
_cell.angle_gamma   90.00
#
_symmetry.space_group_name_H-M   'P 1'
#
loop_
_entity.id
_entity.type
_entity.pdbx_description
1 polymer ?
#
loop_
_entity_poly.entity_id
_entity_poly.type
_entity_poly.pdbx_seq_one_letter_code
_entity_poly.pdbx_strand_id
1 'polypeptide(L)'
;MVLPFENTSNHPEYNWVGESFADSLAELLSKPGVLVVSSDEREIAYQRLRLPETVIPSRATAIKLAREAKASMIVVGTYSVIPAQDESKPENAKSGKDKSSAEAYVQLTARVIKVNEGRTLGEMFDGSWATRQFDFGGPLTTLQNIQGRLAYQILYQRDKALSFSQNQLVQEATKVPQRAFEAYVKGVQLGERDSKRANYLKNALHFYADANGGAVYPQAAFELGRFYMLDGKWKDATEYFTKLQKKDPHYAEAAFYAGLGFAKM
;
A
#
# COMPACT_ATOMS: atom_id res chain seq x y z
N MET A 1 4.45 7.91 11.05
CA MET A 1 3.67 8.17 9.82
C MET A 1 4.46 7.68 8.61
N VAL A 2 3.80 7.13 7.61
CA VAL A 2 4.42 6.75 6.34
C VAL A 2 3.80 7.62 5.25
N LEU A 3 4.63 8.25 4.42
CA LEU A 3 4.15 8.96 3.23
C LEU A 3 4.18 8.03 2.01
N PRO A 4 3.31 8.29 1.01
CA PRO A 4 3.46 7.70 -0.32
C PRO A 4 4.87 7.96 -0.84
N PHE A 5 5.48 6.93 -1.41
CA PHE A 5 6.80 7.06 -1.99
C PHE A 5 6.71 7.75 -3.35
N GLU A 6 7.74 8.53 -3.67
CA GLU A 6 7.79 9.31 -4.91
C GLU A 6 8.20 8.45 -6.10
N ASN A 7 7.42 8.49 -7.17
CA ASN A 7 7.78 7.88 -8.44
C ASN A 7 8.77 8.79 -9.19
N THR A 8 10.01 8.35 -9.35
CA THR A 8 11.04 9.05 -10.12
C THR A 8 11.21 8.49 -11.53
N SER A 9 10.35 7.55 -11.94
CA SER A 9 10.31 7.07 -13.33
C SER A 9 9.38 7.92 -14.20
N ASN A 10 9.57 7.89 -15.51
CA ASN A 10 8.69 8.57 -16.47
C ASN A 10 7.43 7.77 -16.81
N HIS A 11 6.97 6.92 -15.89
CA HIS A 11 5.88 5.97 -16.09
C HIS A 11 4.77 6.15 -15.05
N PRO A 12 3.80 7.06 -15.29
CA PRO A 12 2.70 7.35 -14.37
C PRO A 12 1.80 6.14 -14.05
N GLU A 13 1.75 5.14 -14.95
CA GLU A 13 1.03 3.88 -14.75
C GLU A 13 1.53 3.08 -13.53
N TYR A 14 2.71 3.41 -12.99
CA TYR A 14 3.25 2.85 -11.75
C TYR A 14 3.10 3.77 -10.53
N ASN A 15 2.40 4.90 -10.61
CA ASN A 15 2.16 5.77 -9.45
C ASN A 15 1.48 5.04 -8.28
N TRP A 16 0.73 3.99 -8.59
CA TRP A 16 0.08 3.17 -7.57
C TRP A 16 1.06 2.50 -6.60
N VAL A 17 2.30 2.25 -7.02
CA VAL A 17 3.36 1.67 -6.19
C VAL A 17 3.67 2.58 -5.00
N GLY A 18 3.68 3.90 -5.19
CA GLY A 18 3.98 4.87 -4.15
C GLY A 18 3.04 4.80 -2.96
N GLU A 19 1.74 4.80 -3.23
CA GLU A 19 0.70 4.66 -2.19
C GLU A 19 0.72 3.26 -1.56
N SER A 20 1.00 2.22 -2.37
CA SER A 20 1.08 0.85 -1.86
C SER A 20 2.11 0.72 -0.73
N PHE A 21 3.23 1.45 -0.80
CA PHE A 21 4.20 1.50 0.28
C PHE A 21 3.64 2.19 1.53
N ALA A 22 2.85 3.25 1.36
CA ALA A 22 2.28 3.97 2.50
C ALA A 22 1.33 3.07 3.28
N ASP A 23 0.40 2.42 2.59
CA ASP A 23 -0.60 1.54 3.19
C ASP A 23 0.04 0.27 3.76
N SER A 24 0.82 -0.46 2.96
CA SER A 24 1.41 -1.73 3.41
C SER A 24 2.41 -1.53 4.55
N LEU A 25 3.25 -0.50 4.51
CA LEU A 25 4.14 -0.22 5.65
C LEU A 25 3.34 0.25 6.86
N ALA A 26 2.24 0.99 6.69
CA ALA A 26 1.45 1.40 7.83
C ALA A 26 0.86 0.19 8.59
N GLU A 27 0.35 -0.80 7.85
CA GLU A 27 -0.13 -2.06 8.41
C GLU A 27 1.00 -2.86 9.07
N LEU A 28 2.12 -3.06 8.35
CA LEU A 28 3.22 -3.91 8.82
C LEU A 28 3.99 -3.31 10.01
N LEU A 29 4.07 -1.98 10.11
CA LEU A 29 4.70 -1.29 11.23
C LEU A 29 3.81 -1.25 12.48
N SER A 30 2.51 -1.54 12.35
CA SER A 30 1.55 -1.56 13.45
C SER A 30 1.77 -2.81 14.34
N LYS A 31 2.77 -2.72 15.20
CA LYS A 31 3.15 -3.74 16.19
C LYS A 31 2.98 -3.20 17.61
N PRO A 32 2.86 -4.06 18.64
CA PRO A 32 2.78 -3.61 20.02
C PRO A 32 3.89 -2.60 20.38
N GLY A 33 3.50 -1.46 20.94
CA GLY A 33 4.44 -0.37 21.28
C GLY A 33 4.83 0.54 20.12
N VAL A 34 4.25 0.37 18.92
CA VAL A 34 4.38 1.29 17.78
C VAL A 34 2.99 1.78 17.39
N LEU A 35 2.77 3.09 17.49
CA LEU A 35 1.59 3.74 16.96
C LEU A 35 1.88 4.26 15.56
N VAL A 36 1.08 3.86 14.59
CA VAL A 36 1.21 4.27 13.20
C VAL A 36 0.02 5.14 12.85
N VAL A 37 0.31 6.30 12.26
CA VAL A 37 -0.70 7.22 11.73
C VAL A 37 -1.40 6.56 10.55
N SER A 38 -2.73 6.49 10.58
CA SER A 38 -3.52 5.90 9.50
C SER A 38 -3.52 6.77 8.24
N SER A 39 -3.95 6.21 7.11
CA SER A 39 -4.10 6.98 5.85
C SER A 39 -5.12 8.11 6.00
N ASP A 40 -6.24 7.89 6.71
CA ASP A 40 -7.23 8.93 7.02
C ASP A 40 -6.65 10.07 7.90
N GLU A 41 -5.88 9.73 8.94
CA GLU A 41 -5.24 10.74 9.79
C GLU A 41 -4.19 11.55 9.02
N ARG A 42 -3.47 10.90 8.10
CA ARG A 42 -2.55 11.56 7.18
C ARG A 42 -3.29 12.52 6.25
N GLU A 43 -4.40 12.10 5.66
CA GLU A 43 -5.27 12.96 4.83
C GLU A 43 -5.73 14.20 5.59
N ILE A 44 -6.21 14.03 6.83
CA ILE A 44 -6.60 15.16 7.69
C ILE A 44 -5.42 16.12 7.90
N ALA A 45 -4.19 15.62 8.06
CA ALA A 45 -3.01 16.47 8.19
C ALA A 45 -2.70 17.27 6.90
N TYR A 46 -2.89 16.67 5.72
CA TYR A 46 -2.80 17.39 4.44
C TYR A 46 -3.83 18.52 4.35
N GLN A 47 -5.09 18.21 4.67
CA GLN A 47 -6.19 19.18 4.65
C GLN A 47 -5.93 20.37 5.60
N ARG A 48 -5.46 20.10 6.82
CA ARG A 48 -5.13 21.16 7.80
C ARG A 48 -3.98 22.06 7.35
N LEU A 49 -3.01 21.50 6.63
CA LEU A 49 -1.92 22.29 6.01
C LEU A 49 -2.31 22.91 4.66
N ARG A 50 -3.55 22.69 4.19
CA ARG A 50 -4.07 23.15 2.90
C ARG A 50 -3.20 22.67 1.73
N LEU A 51 -2.68 21.46 1.84
CA LEU A 51 -1.88 20.81 0.80
C LEU A 51 -2.77 19.83 0.04
N PRO A 52 -2.70 19.81 -1.31
CA PRO A 52 -3.28 18.71 -2.07
C PRO A 52 -2.57 17.40 -1.74
N GLU A 53 -3.34 16.32 -1.58
CA GLU A 53 -2.79 14.97 -1.33
C GLU A 53 -1.93 14.45 -2.48
N THR A 54 -2.12 15.00 -3.69
CA THR A 54 -1.35 14.66 -4.88
C THR A 54 0.06 15.25 -4.89
N VAL A 55 0.36 16.19 -3.99
CA VAL A 55 1.68 16.83 -3.92
C VAL A 55 2.64 15.95 -3.14
N ILE A 56 3.76 15.64 -3.77
CA ILE A 56 4.90 15.01 -3.11
C ILE A 56 5.61 16.07 -2.26
N PRO A 57 5.60 15.94 -0.92
CA PRO A 57 6.08 17.00 -0.06
C PRO A 57 7.61 17.03 -0.03
N SER A 58 8.18 18.24 -0.08
CA SER A 58 9.59 18.43 0.29
C SER A 58 9.88 17.89 1.68
N ARG A 59 11.16 17.62 2.02
CA ARG A 59 11.54 17.18 3.37
C ARG A 59 10.98 18.08 4.48
N ALA A 60 11.05 19.41 4.30
CA ALA A 60 10.54 20.35 5.29
C ALA A 60 9.01 20.25 5.42
N THR A 61 8.31 20.10 4.29
CA THR A 61 6.86 19.91 4.25
C THR A 61 6.44 18.57 4.88
N ALA A 62 7.18 17.49 4.62
CA ALA A 62 6.96 16.17 5.19
C ALA A 62 7.10 16.19 6.72
N ILE A 63 8.10 16.90 7.26
CA ILE A 63 8.26 17.10 8.72
C ILE A 63 7.09 17.90 9.30
N LYS A 64 6.60 18.94 8.60
CA LYS A 64 5.42 19.70 9.03
C LYS A 64 4.15 18.84 9.05
N LEU A 65 3.93 18.05 8.00
CA LEU A 65 2.82 17.08 7.92
C LEU A 65 2.88 16.09 9.09
N ALA A 66 4.05 15.51 9.34
CA ALA A 66 4.22 14.57 10.44
C ALA A 66 3.94 15.20 11.80
N ARG A 67 4.34 16.45 12.01
CA ARG A 67 4.05 17.19 13.24
C ARG A 67 2.56 17.49 13.39
N GLU A 68 1.88 17.86 12.31
CA GLU A 68 0.42 18.07 12.30
C GLU A 68 -0.31 16.77 12.66
N ALA A 69 0.14 15.64 12.11
CA ALA A 69 -0.35 14.30 12.45
C ALA A 69 0.18 13.77 13.81
N LYS A 70 0.90 14.59 14.60
CA LYS A 70 1.51 14.23 15.89
C LYS A 70 2.43 13.00 15.85
N ALA A 71 3.01 12.71 14.69
CA ALA A 71 3.99 11.64 14.53
C ALA A 71 5.38 12.06 15.04
N SER A 72 6.06 11.16 15.75
CA SER A 72 7.44 11.35 16.19
C SER A 72 8.47 10.97 15.12
N MET A 73 8.07 10.09 14.19
CA MET A 73 8.89 9.62 13.07
C MET A 73 8.06 9.60 11.78
N ILE A 74 8.74 9.88 10.67
CA ILE A 74 8.17 9.83 9.33
C ILE A 74 9.06 8.97 8.42
N VAL A 75 8.43 8.07 7.67
CA VAL A 75 9.09 7.27 6.63
C VAL A 75 8.83 7.94 5.28
N VAL A 76 9.90 8.19 4.53
CA VAL A 76 9.84 8.76 3.18
C VAL A 76 10.71 7.92 2.25
N GLY A 77 10.36 7.88 0.96
CA GLY A 77 11.09 7.11 -0.03
C GLY A 77 10.80 7.56 -1.45
N THR A 78 11.65 7.10 -2.35
CA THR A 78 11.57 7.32 -3.79
C THR A 78 11.75 5.98 -4.48
N TYR A 79 11.06 5.75 -5.60
CA TYR A 79 11.24 4.55 -6.40
C TYR A 79 11.26 4.87 -7.88
N SER A 80 11.95 4.03 -8.65
CA SER A 80 11.93 4.05 -10.11
C SER A 80 11.53 2.68 -10.62
N VAL A 81 10.66 2.64 -11.63
CA VAL A 81 10.28 1.42 -12.32
C VAL A 81 10.87 1.42 -13.72
N ILE A 82 11.60 0.36 -14.04
CA ILE A 82 12.06 0.06 -15.38
C ILE A 82 11.03 -0.93 -15.95
N PRO A 83 10.19 -0.53 -16.92
CA PRO A 83 9.25 -1.45 -17.51
C PRO A 83 10.01 -2.59 -18.18
N ALA A 84 9.38 -3.75 -18.20
CA ALA A 84 9.85 -4.82 -19.05
C ALA A 84 9.86 -4.35 -20.50
N GLN A 85 11.02 -4.44 -21.17
CA GLN A 85 11.06 -4.21 -22.60
C GLN A 85 10.18 -5.27 -23.27
N ASP A 86 9.15 -4.83 -23.99
CA ASP A 86 8.58 -5.63 -25.06
C ASP A 86 9.72 -5.78 -26.06
N GLU A 87 10.42 -6.92 -26.06
CA GLU A 87 11.26 -7.28 -27.20
C GLU A 87 10.36 -7.13 -28.42
N SER A 88 10.68 -6.13 -29.25
CA SER A 88 10.10 -5.96 -30.57
C SER A 88 10.05 -7.34 -31.22
N LYS A 89 8.86 -7.94 -31.27
CA LYS A 89 8.66 -9.24 -31.92
C LYS A 89 9.30 -9.13 -33.30
N PRO A 90 10.33 -9.91 -33.66
CA PRO A 90 10.57 -10.15 -35.06
C PRO A 90 9.28 -10.78 -35.59
N GLU A 91 8.73 -10.25 -36.69
CA GLU A 91 7.46 -10.69 -37.29
C GLU A 91 7.41 -12.20 -37.63
N ASN A 92 8.50 -12.96 -37.41
CA ASN A 92 8.58 -14.40 -37.63
C ASN A 92 9.29 -15.13 -36.47
N ALA A 93 8.64 -15.23 -35.30
CA ALA A 93 9.04 -16.20 -34.28
C ALA A 93 7.83 -17.03 -33.84
N LYS A 94 7.84 -18.32 -34.21
CA LYS A 94 6.84 -19.32 -33.85
C LYS A 94 6.64 -19.36 -32.33
N SER A 95 5.38 -19.39 -31.89
CA SER A 95 4.96 -19.50 -30.49
C SER A 95 5.51 -20.75 -29.81
N GLY A 96 6.70 -20.64 -29.21
CA GLY A 96 7.19 -21.55 -28.16
C GLY A 96 6.53 -21.22 -26.83
N LYS A 97 6.20 -22.25 -26.05
CA LYS A 97 5.30 -22.22 -24.88
C LYS A 97 5.96 -21.73 -23.58
N ASP A 98 7.09 -21.03 -23.66
CA ASP A 98 7.81 -20.47 -22.50
C ASP A 98 8.08 -18.98 -22.72
N LYS A 99 7.02 -18.17 -22.72
CA LYS A 99 7.16 -16.71 -22.61
C LYS A 99 7.37 -16.38 -21.14
N SER A 100 8.63 -16.31 -20.70
CA SER A 100 8.95 -15.44 -19.58
C SER A 100 8.61 -14.02 -20.05
N SER A 101 7.42 -13.55 -19.72
CA SER A 101 7.09 -12.13 -19.87
C SER A 101 8.14 -11.39 -19.05
N ALA A 102 9.00 -10.61 -19.71
CA ALA A 102 9.89 -9.72 -18.98
C ALA A 102 9.02 -8.97 -17.95
N GLU A 103 9.49 -8.91 -16.71
CA GLU A 103 8.76 -8.27 -15.61
C GLU A 103 9.34 -6.90 -15.36
N ALA A 104 8.48 -5.91 -15.10
CA ALA A 104 8.97 -4.58 -14.71
C ALA A 104 9.84 -4.70 -13.45
N TYR A 105 10.94 -3.96 -13.37
CA TYR A 105 11.86 -3.97 -12.24
C TYR A 105 11.71 -2.69 -11.44
N VAL A 106 11.56 -2.79 -10.12
CA VAL A 106 11.47 -1.65 -9.21
C VAL A 106 12.77 -1.48 -8.43
N GLN A 107 13.28 -0.25 -8.39
CA GLN A 107 14.37 0.17 -7.51
C GLN A 107 13.83 1.19 -6.52
N LEU A 108 14.15 1.03 -5.26
CA LEU A 108 13.58 1.77 -4.15
C LEU A 108 14.67 2.27 -3.22
N THR A 109 14.53 3.51 -2.78
CA THR A 109 15.29 4.08 -1.67
C THR A 109 14.32 4.61 -0.62
N ALA A 110 14.52 4.26 0.65
CA ALA A 110 13.71 4.75 1.77
C ALA A 110 14.58 5.21 2.95
N ARG A 111 14.04 6.10 3.78
CA ARG A 111 14.69 6.60 4.99
C ARG A 111 13.67 6.97 6.06
N VAL A 112 14.09 6.90 7.32
CA VAL A 112 13.27 7.29 8.48
C VAL A 112 13.78 8.61 9.01
N ILE A 113 12.91 9.60 9.23
CA ILE A 113 13.27 10.91 9.77
C ILE A 113 12.60 11.08 11.13
N LYS A 114 13.40 11.49 12.14
CA LYS A 114 12.86 11.93 13.43
C LYS A 114 12.31 13.34 13.29
N VAL A 115 11.01 13.50 13.57
CA VAL A 115 10.26 14.73 13.29
C VAL A 115 10.73 15.91 14.17
N ASN A 116 11.03 15.63 15.43
CA ASN A 116 11.45 16.66 16.40
C ASN A 116 12.89 17.14 16.16
N GLU A 117 13.78 16.25 15.72
CA GLU A 117 15.19 16.57 15.45
C GLU A 117 15.39 17.08 14.01
N GLY A 118 14.44 16.77 13.12
CA GLY A 118 14.57 16.99 11.67
C GLY A 118 15.66 16.15 11.02
N ARG A 119 16.28 15.20 11.74
CA ARG A 119 17.41 14.36 11.28
C ARG A 119 16.94 12.99 10.82
N THR A 120 17.60 12.46 9.80
CA THR A 120 17.41 11.08 9.37
C THR A 120 18.01 10.14 10.42
N LEU A 121 17.31 9.05 10.72
CA LEU A 121 17.76 8.01 11.62
C LEU A 121 19.04 7.38 11.05
N GLY A 122 20.00 7.14 11.93
CA GLY A 122 21.34 6.71 11.57
C GLY A 122 22.01 6.04 12.76
N GLU A 123 23.21 5.55 12.54
CA GLU A 123 24.05 4.99 13.60
C GLU A 123 25.37 5.75 13.63
N MET A 124 26.01 5.81 14.80
CA MET A 124 27.37 6.29 14.89
C MET A 124 28.29 5.22 14.30
N PHE A 125 28.99 5.55 13.23
CA PHE A 125 29.99 4.69 12.62
C PHE A 125 31.32 5.45 12.63
N ASP A 126 32.31 4.90 13.34
CA ASP A 126 33.66 5.45 13.44
C ASP A 126 33.71 6.94 13.81
N GLY A 127 32.97 7.32 14.86
CA GLY A 127 32.89 8.71 15.34
C GLY A 127 32.11 9.69 14.45
N SER A 128 31.60 9.25 13.30
CA SER A 128 30.78 10.05 12.37
C SER A 128 29.32 9.56 12.32
N TRP A 129 28.38 10.48 12.10
CA TRP A 129 26.96 10.13 11.96
C TRP A 129 26.68 9.57 10.57
N ALA A 130 26.49 8.26 10.47
CA ALA A 130 26.10 7.62 9.22
C ALA A 130 24.56 7.56 9.13
N THR A 131 23.99 8.26 8.16
CA THR A 131 22.55 8.20 7.89
C THR A 131 22.20 6.80 7.38
N ARG A 132 21.18 6.16 7.97
CA ARG A 132 20.68 4.89 7.45
C ARG A 132 19.75 5.14 6.28
N GLN A 133 20.17 4.70 5.11
CA GLN A 133 19.34 4.59 3.92
C GLN A 133 19.03 3.11 3.67
N PHE A 134 17.81 2.82 3.23
CA PHE A 134 17.37 1.49 2.86
C PHE A 134 17.21 1.43 1.36
N ASP A 135 18.01 0.60 0.71
CA ASP A 135 17.98 0.40 -0.74
C ASP A 135 17.52 -1.02 -1.05
N PHE A 136 16.48 -1.10 -1.88
CA PHE A 136 15.88 -2.35 -2.32
C PHE A 136 15.70 -2.35 -3.84
N GLY A 137 15.75 -3.53 -4.43
CA GLY A 137 15.48 -3.72 -5.84
C GLY A 137 14.97 -5.13 -6.11
N GLY A 138 14.08 -5.25 -7.08
CA GLY A 138 13.56 -6.54 -7.50
C GLY A 138 12.50 -6.42 -8.59
N PRO A 139 12.04 -7.55 -9.14
CA PRO A 139 10.86 -7.56 -10.00
C PRO A 139 9.64 -6.98 -9.29
N LEU A 140 8.80 -6.24 -10.01
CA LEU A 140 7.58 -5.63 -9.48
C LEU A 140 6.61 -6.67 -8.90
N THR A 141 6.65 -7.91 -9.41
CA THR A 141 5.91 -9.05 -8.86
C THR A 141 6.30 -9.39 -7.42
N THR A 142 7.49 -8.96 -6.96
CA THR A 142 8.01 -9.13 -5.60
C THR A 142 7.78 -7.91 -4.70
N LEU A 143 7.00 -6.92 -5.13
CA LEU A 143 6.79 -5.65 -4.42
C LEU A 143 6.39 -5.85 -2.95
N GLN A 144 5.45 -6.76 -2.67
CA GLN A 144 5.02 -7.06 -1.29
C GLN A 144 6.16 -7.66 -0.44
N ASN A 145 7.06 -8.44 -1.04
CA ASN A 145 8.25 -8.93 -0.34
C ASN A 145 9.17 -7.77 0.06
N ILE A 146 9.40 -6.83 -0.86
CA ILE A 146 10.20 -5.61 -0.60
C ILE A 146 9.58 -4.80 0.54
N GLN A 147 8.26 -4.61 0.54
CA GLN A 147 7.53 -3.93 1.62
C GLN A 147 7.73 -4.62 2.98
N GLY A 148 7.59 -5.95 3.04
CA GLY A 148 7.82 -6.73 4.26
C GLY A 148 9.25 -6.63 4.79
N ARG A 149 10.24 -6.70 3.90
CA ARG A 149 11.66 -6.55 4.28
C ARG A 149 11.98 -5.14 4.76
N LEU A 150 11.44 -4.12 4.09
CA LEU A 150 11.62 -2.73 4.49
C LEU A 150 10.98 -2.46 5.87
N ALA A 151 9.74 -2.93 6.09
CA ALA A 151 9.08 -2.81 7.39
C ALA A 151 9.91 -3.44 8.51
N TYR A 152 10.44 -4.65 8.29
CA TYR A 152 11.32 -5.30 9.25
C TYR A 152 12.58 -4.48 9.55
N GLN A 153 13.25 -3.95 8.52
CA GLN A 153 14.45 -3.14 8.71
C GLN A 153 14.18 -1.84 9.48
N ILE A 154 13.04 -1.19 9.24
CA ILE A 154 12.61 -0.01 9.99
C ILE A 154 12.37 -0.37 11.46
N LEU A 155 11.65 -1.46 11.73
CA LEU A 155 11.38 -1.93 13.11
C LEU A 155 12.68 -2.31 13.83
N TYR A 156 13.59 -3.00 13.13
CA TYR A 156 14.86 -3.45 13.69
C TYR A 156 15.80 -2.28 14.01
N GLN A 157 15.78 -1.22 13.20
CA GLN A 157 16.53 0.00 13.49
C GLN A 157 16.01 0.71 14.74
N ARG A 158 14.70 0.64 14.99
CA ARG A 158 14.08 1.20 16.20
C ARG A 158 14.37 0.36 17.43
N ASP A 159 14.22 -0.96 17.32
CA ASP A 159 14.42 -1.92 18.39
C ASP A 159 15.10 -3.18 17.84
N LYS A 160 16.32 -3.45 18.31
CA LYS A 160 17.10 -4.61 17.85
C LYS A 160 16.59 -5.93 18.43
N ALA A 161 15.75 -5.90 19.47
CA ALA A 161 15.23 -7.06 20.18
C ALA A 161 13.80 -7.43 19.73
N LEU A 162 13.59 -7.57 18.43
CA LEU A 162 12.28 -7.94 17.87
C LEU A 162 11.90 -9.39 18.25
N SER A 163 10.64 -9.61 18.63
CA SER A 163 10.10 -10.93 18.95
C SER A 163 9.69 -11.75 17.73
N PHE A 164 9.96 -11.26 16.53
CA PHE A 164 9.58 -11.86 15.25
C PHE A 164 10.73 -11.72 14.24
N SER A 165 10.70 -12.59 13.24
CA SER A 165 11.69 -12.63 12.17
C SER A 165 11.29 -11.80 10.96
N GLN A 166 12.27 -11.49 10.09
CA GLN A 166 12.01 -10.86 8.80
C GLN A 166 11.05 -11.70 7.94
N ASN A 167 11.18 -13.04 7.98
CA ASN A 167 10.33 -13.93 7.19
C ASN A 167 8.86 -13.86 7.62
N GLN A 168 8.59 -13.67 8.91
CA GLN A 168 7.22 -13.48 9.39
C GLN A 168 6.61 -12.17 8.85
N LEU A 169 7.36 -11.05 8.84
CA LEU A 169 6.87 -9.80 8.24
C LEU A 169 6.66 -9.92 6.73
N VAL A 170 7.54 -10.63 6.03
CA VAL A 170 7.37 -10.91 4.60
C VAL A 170 6.11 -11.75 4.37
N GLN A 171 5.88 -12.80 5.15
CA GLN A 171 4.67 -13.61 5.07
C GLN A 171 3.41 -12.79 5.34
N GLU A 172 3.44 -11.88 6.31
CA GLU A 172 2.35 -10.94 6.55
C GLU A 172 2.10 -10.02 5.35
N ALA A 173 3.17 -9.48 4.76
CA ALA A 173 3.08 -8.60 3.61
C ALA A 173 2.55 -9.32 2.36
N THR A 174 2.82 -10.61 2.20
CA THR A 174 2.41 -11.40 1.02
C THR A 174 1.16 -12.25 1.25
N LYS A 175 0.34 -11.93 2.27
CA LYS A 175 -0.93 -12.64 2.53
C LYS A 175 -1.92 -12.52 1.36
N VAL A 176 -1.86 -11.42 0.62
CA VAL A 176 -2.72 -11.16 -0.53
C VAL A 176 -1.97 -11.55 -1.82
N PRO A 177 -2.56 -12.38 -2.69
CA PRO A 177 -1.97 -12.70 -3.99
C PRO A 177 -1.63 -11.43 -4.78
N GLN A 178 -0.46 -11.38 -5.41
CA GLN A 178 0.08 -10.18 -6.05
C GLN A 178 -0.90 -9.47 -7.01
N ARG A 179 -1.59 -10.24 -7.86
CA ARG A 179 -2.57 -9.66 -8.81
C ARG A 179 -3.79 -9.07 -8.11
N ALA A 180 -4.25 -9.70 -7.03
CA ALA A 180 -5.36 -9.19 -6.23
C ALA A 180 -4.96 -7.92 -5.48
N PHE A 181 -3.74 -7.91 -4.92
CA PHE A 181 -3.16 -6.74 -4.26
C PHE A 181 -3.05 -5.55 -5.21
N GLU A 182 -2.43 -5.73 -6.38
CA GLU A 182 -2.28 -4.66 -7.36
C GLU A 182 -3.63 -4.10 -7.82
N ALA A 183 -4.58 -4.98 -8.14
CA ALA A 183 -5.92 -4.56 -8.55
C ALA A 183 -6.63 -3.79 -7.44
N TYR A 184 -6.53 -4.23 -6.19
CA TYR A 184 -7.11 -3.54 -5.04
C TYR A 184 -6.51 -2.15 -4.86
N VAL A 185 -5.18 -2.03 -4.81
CA VAL A 185 -4.47 -0.76 -4.62
C VAL A 185 -4.81 0.23 -5.73
N LYS A 186 -4.79 -0.21 -7.01
CA LYS A 186 -5.21 0.63 -8.13
C LYS A 186 -6.67 1.07 -8.03
N GLY A 187 -7.55 0.20 -7.54
CA GLY A 187 -8.96 0.52 -7.33
C GLY A 187 -9.15 1.58 -6.26
N VAL A 188 -8.52 1.42 -5.09
CA VAL A 188 -8.76 2.32 -3.96
C VAL A 188 -8.17 3.72 -4.14
N GLN A 189 -7.24 3.91 -5.06
CA GLN A 189 -6.68 5.22 -5.44
C GLN A 189 -7.59 6.05 -6.35
N LEU A 190 -8.54 5.41 -7.02
CA LEU A 190 -9.51 6.13 -7.83
C LEU A 190 -10.55 6.79 -6.93
N GLY A 191 -11.12 7.92 -7.35
CA GLY A 191 -12.18 8.57 -6.57
C GLY A 191 -13.34 7.62 -6.26
N GLU A 192 -14.02 7.83 -5.13
CA GLU A 192 -15.06 6.90 -4.63
C GLU A 192 -16.23 6.67 -5.60
N ARG A 193 -16.43 7.60 -6.55
CA ARG A 193 -17.47 7.53 -7.60
C ARG A 193 -16.94 7.22 -9.00
N ASP A 194 -15.64 6.97 -9.15
CA ASP A 194 -15.07 6.60 -10.45
C ASP A 194 -15.53 5.19 -10.83
N SER A 195 -16.16 5.04 -12.00
CA SER A 195 -16.67 3.75 -12.47
C SER A 195 -15.58 2.68 -12.66
N LYS A 196 -14.33 3.08 -12.91
CA LYS A 196 -13.18 2.17 -13.01
C LYS A 196 -12.82 1.55 -11.65
N ARG A 197 -13.12 2.20 -10.52
CA ARG A 197 -12.89 1.68 -9.17
C ARG A 197 -13.56 0.31 -9.00
N ALA A 198 -14.83 0.21 -9.38
CA ALA A 198 -15.58 -1.04 -9.28
C ALA A 198 -14.96 -2.18 -10.12
N ASN A 199 -14.42 -1.88 -11.30
CA ASN A 199 -13.78 -2.88 -12.16
C ASN A 199 -12.49 -3.43 -11.51
N TYR A 200 -11.65 -2.55 -10.96
CA TYR A 200 -10.46 -2.94 -10.24
C TYR A 200 -10.77 -3.78 -8.99
N LEU A 201 -11.76 -3.37 -8.19
CA LEU A 201 -12.15 -4.12 -6.99
C LEU A 201 -12.76 -5.49 -7.31
N LYS A 202 -13.54 -5.60 -8.39
CA LYS A 202 -14.02 -6.90 -8.90
C LYS A 202 -12.88 -7.80 -9.36
N ASN A 203 -11.89 -7.25 -10.07
CA ASN A 203 -10.70 -8.00 -10.45
C ASN A 203 -9.91 -8.46 -9.21
N ALA A 204 -9.80 -7.62 -8.18
CA ALA A 204 -9.15 -7.98 -6.93
C ALA A 204 -9.86 -9.17 -6.24
N LEU A 205 -11.20 -9.13 -6.15
CA LEU A 205 -12.00 -10.25 -5.65
C LEU A 205 -11.80 -11.52 -6.48
N HIS A 206 -11.80 -11.41 -7.80
CA HIS A 206 -11.62 -12.55 -8.70
C HIS A 206 -10.23 -13.19 -8.55
N PHE A 207 -9.15 -12.40 -8.61
CA PHE A 207 -7.79 -12.92 -8.46
C PHE A 207 -7.54 -13.51 -7.06
N TYR A 208 -8.15 -12.93 -6.03
CA TYR A 208 -8.04 -13.47 -4.68
C TYR A 208 -8.76 -14.81 -4.55
N ALA A 209 -9.98 -14.91 -5.08
CA ALA A 209 -10.76 -16.14 -5.07
C ALA A 209 -10.05 -17.27 -5.85
N ASP A 210 -9.50 -16.96 -7.03
CA ASP A 210 -8.76 -17.92 -7.85
C ASP A 210 -7.56 -18.53 -7.08
N ALA A 211 -6.78 -17.69 -6.41
CA ALA A 211 -5.62 -18.14 -5.65
C ALA A 211 -5.95 -18.77 -4.29
N ASN A 212 -7.13 -18.49 -3.71
CA ASN A 212 -7.52 -18.92 -2.36
C ASN A 212 -8.78 -19.81 -2.34
N GLY A 213 -9.03 -20.57 -3.41
CA GLY A 213 -10.09 -21.59 -3.43
C GLY A 213 -11.51 -21.05 -3.25
N GLY A 214 -11.80 -19.88 -3.82
CA GLY A 214 -13.11 -19.23 -3.75
C GLY A 214 -13.33 -18.34 -2.51
N ALA A 215 -12.30 -18.12 -1.70
CA ALA A 215 -12.40 -17.20 -0.55
C ALA A 215 -12.68 -15.76 -1.01
N VAL A 216 -13.35 -14.99 -0.15
CA VAL A 216 -13.63 -13.56 -0.38
C VAL A 216 -12.44 -12.73 0.11
N TYR A 217 -12.03 -11.75 -0.68
CA TYR A 217 -11.10 -10.71 -0.23
C TYR A 217 -11.87 -9.63 0.57
N PRO A 218 -11.77 -9.58 1.91
CA PRO A 218 -12.69 -8.76 2.70
C PRO A 218 -12.59 -7.27 2.41
N GLN A 219 -11.37 -6.76 2.25
CA GLN A 219 -11.09 -5.35 1.97
C GLN A 219 -11.68 -4.91 0.62
N ALA A 220 -11.51 -5.72 -0.43
CA ALA A 220 -12.07 -5.42 -1.74
C ALA A 220 -13.61 -5.52 -1.74
N ALA A 221 -14.19 -6.48 -1.00
CA ALA A 221 -15.63 -6.60 -0.83
C ALA A 221 -16.22 -5.37 -0.11
N PHE A 222 -15.59 -4.93 0.98
CA PHE A 222 -16.01 -3.75 1.73
C PHE A 222 -16.01 -2.49 0.85
N GLU A 223 -14.92 -2.24 0.14
CA GLU A 223 -14.79 -1.07 -0.74
C GLU A 223 -15.77 -1.10 -1.91
N LEU A 224 -16.08 -2.28 -2.44
CA LEU A 224 -17.08 -2.42 -3.49
C LEU A 224 -18.50 -2.20 -2.95
N GLY A 225 -18.78 -2.63 -1.72
CA GLY A 225 -20.01 -2.31 -0.99
C GLY A 225 -20.18 -0.80 -0.82
N ARG A 226 -19.13 -0.09 -0.39
CA ARG A 226 -19.12 1.39 -0.28
C ARG A 226 -19.38 2.07 -1.62
N PHE A 227 -18.73 1.62 -2.68
CA PHE A 227 -18.96 2.14 -4.04
C PHE A 227 -20.44 2.05 -4.42
N TYR A 228 -21.07 0.88 -4.28
CA TYR A 228 -22.49 0.70 -4.60
C TYR A 228 -23.42 1.46 -3.67
N MET A 229 -23.06 1.61 -2.40
CA MET A 229 -23.79 2.41 -1.43
C MET A 229 -23.84 3.88 -1.86
N LEU A 230 -22.70 4.45 -2.26
CA LEU A 230 -22.59 5.84 -2.73
C LEU A 230 -23.35 6.07 -4.05
N ASP A 231 -23.46 5.04 -4.88
CA ASP A 231 -24.27 5.03 -6.12
C ASP A 231 -25.77 4.82 -5.84
N GLY A 232 -26.17 4.63 -4.58
CA GLY A 232 -27.56 4.39 -4.17
C GLY A 232 -28.07 2.97 -4.44
N LYS A 233 -27.21 2.06 -4.91
CA LYS A 233 -27.54 0.65 -5.18
C LYS A 233 -27.43 -0.19 -3.91
N TRP A 234 -28.36 0.05 -2.98
CA TRP A 234 -28.36 -0.58 -1.65
C TRP A 234 -28.42 -2.11 -1.68
N LYS A 235 -29.11 -2.70 -2.67
CA LYS A 235 -29.16 -4.15 -2.85
C LYS A 235 -27.78 -4.73 -3.12
N ASP A 236 -27.08 -4.20 -4.13
CA ASP A 236 -25.73 -4.64 -4.50
C ASP A 236 -24.76 -4.39 -3.36
N ALA A 237 -24.83 -3.22 -2.72
CA ALA A 237 -24.00 -2.88 -1.57
C ALA A 237 -24.14 -3.89 -0.42
N THR A 238 -25.38 -4.22 -0.06
CA THR A 238 -25.67 -5.19 1.01
C THR A 238 -25.09 -6.56 0.69
N GLU A 239 -25.18 -7.02 -0.57
CA GLU A 239 -24.61 -8.30 -0.99
C GLU A 239 -23.09 -8.37 -0.73
N TYR A 240 -22.35 -7.27 -0.93
CA TYR A 240 -20.93 -7.26 -0.64
C TYR A 240 -20.62 -7.12 0.84
N PHE A 241 -21.36 -6.29 1.58
CA PHE A 241 -21.14 -6.11 3.01
C PHE A 241 -21.39 -7.40 3.81
N THR A 242 -22.37 -8.22 3.42
CA THR A 242 -22.68 -9.49 4.11
C THR A 242 -21.64 -10.59 3.86
N LYS A 243 -20.71 -10.40 2.92
CA LYS A 243 -19.61 -11.36 2.67
C LYS A 243 -18.51 -11.30 3.74
N LEU A 244 -18.44 -10.21 4.52
CA LEU A 244 -17.45 -10.05 5.58
C LEU A 244 -17.80 -10.90 6.81
N GLN A 245 -16.77 -11.48 7.43
CA GLN A 245 -16.87 -12.28 8.65
C GLN A 245 -16.46 -11.46 9.88
N LYS A 246 -16.89 -11.86 11.08
CA LYS A 246 -16.61 -11.16 12.34
C LYS A 246 -15.13 -10.86 12.62
N LYS A 247 -14.24 -11.69 12.09
CA LYS A 247 -12.78 -11.56 12.25
C LYS A 247 -12.14 -10.60 11.23
N ASP A 248 -12.88 -10.23 10.19
CA ASP A 248 -12.35 -9.46 9.08
C ASP A 248 -12.30 -7.97 9.43
N PRO A 249 -11.33 -7.21 8.87
CA PRO A 249 -11.33 -5.75 8.96
C PRO A 249 -12.65 -5.16 8.48
N HIS A 250 -13.07 -4.04 9.08
CA HIS A 250 -14.31 -3.33 8.75
C HIS A 250 -15.62 -4.13 8.93
N TYR A 251 -15.61 -5.31 9.57
CA TYR A 251 -16.84 -6.09 9.74
C TYR A 251 -17.98 -5.31 10.44
N ALA A 252 -17.68 -4.62 11.54
CA ALA A 252 -18.70 -3.88 12.28
C ALA A 252 -19.34 -2.77 11.44
N GLU A 253 -18.52 -2.09 10.65
CA GLU A 253 -18.95 -1.03 9.74
C GLU A 253 -19.76 -1.61 8.56
N ALA A 254 -19.30 -2.70 7.96
CA ALA A 254 -20.02 -3.43 6.92
C ALA A 254 -21.39 -3.93 7.41
N ALA A 255 -21.44 -4.50 8.62
CA ALA A 255 -22.69 -4.96 9.23
C ALA A 255 -23.67 -3.81 9.47
N PHE A 256 -23.19 -2.65 9.90
CA PHE A 256 -24.00 -1.44 10.03
C PHE A 256 -24.56 -1.00 8.67
N TYR A 257 -23.73 -0.88 7.64
CA TYR A 257 -24.20 -0.51 6.30
C TYR A 257 -25.13 -1.54 5.67
N ALA A 258 -24.92 -2.83 5.90
CA ALA A 258 -25.84 -3.88 5.49
C ALA A 258 -27.22 -3.71 6.15
N GLY A 259 -27.25 -3.38 7.45
CA GLY A 259 -28.49 -3.07 8.17
C GLY A 259 -29.25 -1.89 7.56
N LEU A 260 -28.54 -0.80 7.23
CA LEU A 260 -29.14 0.34 6.51
C LEU A 260 -29.64 -0.05 5.12
N GLY A 261 -28.92 -0.93 4.42
CA GLY A 261 -29.34 -1.46 3.13
C GLY A 261 -30.62 -2.26 3.22
N PHE A 262 -30.75 -3.16 4.21
CA PHE A 262 -31.98 -3.91 4.45
C PHE A 262 -33.19 -3.02 4.76
N ALA A 263 -32.98 -1.87 5.42
CA ALA A 263 -34.06 -0.93 5.71
C ALA A 263 -34.49 -0.08 4.50
N LYS A 264 -33.66 -0.02 3.44
CA LYS A 264 -33.89 0.82 2.24
C LYS A 264 -34.35 0.04 1.00
N MET A 265 -34.31 -1.30 1.06
CA MET A 265 -34.87 -2.19 0.04
C MET A 265 -36.37 -2.36 0.23
#